data_AF-A0A976D0R3-F1
#
_entry.id   AF-A0A976D0R3-F1
#
_cell.length_a   1.000
_cell.length_b   1.000
_cell.length_c   1.000
_cell.angle_alpha   90.00
_cell.angle_beta   90.00
_cell.angle_gamma   90.00
#
_symmetry.space_group_name_H-M   'P 1'
#
loop_
_entity.id
_entity.type
_entity.pdbx_description
1 polymer ?
#
loop_
_entity_poly.entity_id
_entity_poly.type
_entity_poly.pdbx_seq_one_letter_code
_entity_poly.pdbx_strand_id
1 'polypeptide(L)'
;IIYFAPKVFEMAGAARGGALLSTVGIGAVNLLFTLCGWWLIDRYGRRTLMYLGSVGYILSLGGIAWAFATGHTDQVLGLVFLFIAAHAIGQGAVIWVFLSELFPNAVRAAGTSFGCLTHWVFAAAVAQVFPFFAATVAAENIFGFFAAMMVLQLLFVWKMMPETKGKSLEEMPGSLVLH
;
A
#
# COMPACT_ATOMS: atom_id res chain seq x y z
N ILE A 1 -2.18 -3.00 7.90
CA ILE A 1 -3.50 -3.68 7.93
C ILE A 1 -3.37 -5.18 7.75
N ILE A 2 -2.74 -5.72 6.70
CA ILE A 2 -2.68 -7.18 6.43
C ILE A 2 -2.27 -8.02 7.66
N TYR A 3 -1.14 -7.72 8.30
CA TYR A 3 -0.66 -8.44 9.50
C TYR A 3 -1.55 -8.32 10.73
N PHE A 4 -2.34 -7.25 10.81
CA PHE A 4 -3.08 -6.86 12.01
C PHE A 4 -4.58 -6.82 11.77
N ALA A 5 -5.07 -7.34 10.65
CA ALA A 5 -6.48 -7.23 10.28
C ALA A 5 -7.41 -7.83 11.35
N PRO A 6 -7.13 -9.00 11.95
CA PRO A 6 -7.92 -9.49 13.08
C PRO A 6 -7.97 -8.48 14.23
N LYS A 7 -6.85 -7.84 14.56
CA LYS A 7 -6.79 -6.81 15.60
C LYS A 7 -7.58 -5.56 15.25
N VAL A 8 -7.54 -5.12 14.00
CA VAL A 8 -8.35 -3.98 13.51
C VAL A 8 -9.85 -4.30 13.60
N PHE A 9 -10.25 -5.52 13.27
CA PHE A 9 -11.64 -5.95 13.42
C PHE A 9 -12.07 -6.10 14.89
N GLU A 10 -11.18 -6.59 15.76
CA GLU A 10 -11.42 -6.60 17.20
C GLU A 10 -11.60 -5.17 17.74
N MET A 11 -10.79 -4.21 17.29
CA MET A 11 -10.93 -2.79 17.66
C MET A 11 -12.27 -2.21 17.18
N ALA A 12 -12.79 -2.68 16.05
CA ALA A 12 -14.10 -2.30 15.52
C ALA A 12 -15.29 -3.00 16.22
N GLY A 13 -15.02 -3.92 17.16
CA GLY A 13 -16.04 -4.64 17.93
C GLY A 13 -16.49 -5.97 17.32
N ALA A 14 -15.78 -6.51 16.31
CA ALA A 14 -16.13 -7.78 15.70
C ALA A 14 -15.88 -8.97 16.65
N ALA A 15 -16.84 -9.89 16.76
CA ALA A 15 -16.67 -11.13 17.51
C ALA A 15 -15.57 -12.00 16.85
N ARG A 16 -14.75 -12.67 17.67
CA ARG A 16 -13.60 -13.50 17.23
C ARG A 16 -13.93 -14.52 16.12
N GLY A 17 -15.16 -15.03 16.06
CA GLY A 17 -15.62 -15.95 14.99
C GLY A 17 -15.77 -15.30 13.61
N GLY A 18 -16.14 -14.02 13.55
CA GLY A 18 -16.23 -13.26 12.28
C GLY A 18 -14.86 -12.89 11.72
N ALA A 19 -13.84 -12.74 12.58
CA ALA A 19 -12.50 -12.33 12.18
C ALA A 19 -11.80 -13.34 11.26
N LEU A 20 -12.07 -14.65 11.40
CA LEU A 20 -11.51 -15.69 10.52
C LEU A 20 -12.09 -15.60 9.10
N LEU A 21 -13.41 -15.45 8.98
CA LEU A 21 -14.07 -15.26 7.68
C LEU A 21 -13.60 -13.97 7.00
N SER A 22 -13.41 -12.90 7.77
CA SER A 22 -12.84 -11.65 7.26
C SER A 22 -11.39 -11.83 6.78
N THR A 23 -10.60 -12.70 7.41
CA THR A 23 -9.21 -12.98 6.97
C THR A 23 -9.19 -13.76 5.66
N VAL A 24 -10.09 -14.74 5.48
CA VAL A 24 -10.27 -15.42 4.18
C VAL A 24 -10.69 -14.42 3.11
N GLY A 25 -11.63 -13.52 3.44
CA GLY A 25 -12.05 -12.44 2.54
C GLY A 25 -10.90 -11.52 2.13
N ILE A 26 -10.03 -11.13 3.07
CA ILE A 26 -8.82 -10.34 2.77
C ILE A 26 -7.92 -11.08 1.79
N GLY A 27 -7.67 -12.38 2.01
CA GLY A 27 -6.85 -13.18 1.11
C GLY A 27 -7.43 -13.27 -0.30
N ALA A 28 -8.74 -13.50 -0.41
CA ALA A 28 -9.45 -13.57 -1.69
C ALA A 28 -9.43 -12.23 -2.44
N VAL A 29 -9.73 -11.12 -1.76
CA VAL A 29 -9.64 -9.76 -2.34
C VAL A 29 -8.21 -9.48 -2.78
N ASN A 30 -7.21 -9.78 -1.95
CA ASN A 30 -5.82 -9.56 -2.30
C ASN A 30 -5.43 -10.34 -3.55
N LEU A 31 -5.77 -11.63 -3.64
CA LEU A 31 -5.47 -12.46 -4.80
C LEU A 31 -6.15 -11.93 -6.07
N LEU A 32 -7.46 -11.67 -6.00
CA LEU A 32 -8.24 -11.16 -7.14
C LEU A 32 -7.64 -9.86 -7.68
N PHE A 33 -7.40 -8.89 -6.79
CA PHE A 33 -6.88 -7.59 -7.20
C PHE A 33 -5.39 -7.60 -7.54
N THR A 34 -4.62 -8.58 -7.06
CA THR A 34 -3.24 -8.81 -7.53
C THR A 34 -3.25 -9.28 -8.98
N LEU A 35 -4.15 -10.21 -9.36
CA LEU A 35 -4.32 -10.62 -10.76
C LEU A 35 -4.77 -9.46 -11.65
N CYS A 36 -5.67 -8.61 -11.15
CA CYS A 36 -6.03 -7.37 -11.84
C CYS A 36 -4.81 -6.44 -11.98
N GLY A 37 -4.05 -6.20 -10.92
CA GLY A 37 -2.84 -5.37 -10.94
C GLY A 37 -1.82 -5.88 -11.96
N TRP A 38 -1.55 -7.18 -11.97
CA TRP A 38 -0.68 -7.83 -12.94
C TRP A 38 -1.14 -7.60 -14.39
N TRP A 39 -2.44 -7.72 -14.66
CA TRP A 39 -2.97 -7.47 -16.01
C TRP A 39 -2.94 -5.98 -16.40
N LEU A 40 -3.12 -5.08 -15.43
CA LEU A 40 -3.18 -3.64 -15.65
C LEU A 40 -1.80 -2.99 -15.80
N ILE A 41 -0.74 -3.55 -15.18
CA ILE A 41 0.55 -2.87 -15.02
C ILE A 41 1.24 -2.55 -16.35
N ASP A 42 1.15 -3.45 -17.32
CA ASP A 42 1.71 -3.24 -18.66
C ASP A 42 0.76 -2.44 -19.56
N ARG A 43 -0.54 -2.40 -19.24
CA ARG A 43 -1.54 -1.65 -20.01
C ARG A 43 -1.56 -0.17 -19.65
N TYR A 44 -1.55 0.18 -18.37
CA TYR A 44 -1.69 1.56 -17.90
C TYR A 44 -0.39 2.17 -17.37
N GLY A 45 0.61 1.35 -17.08
CA GLY A 45 1.90 1.80 -16.58
C GLY A 45 1.96 1.88 -15.06
N ARG A 46 3.19 1.97 -14.56
CA ARG A 46 3.52 1.84 -13.14
C ARG A 46 3.06 3.06 -12.37
N ARG A 47 3.29 4.26 -12.92
CA ARG A 47 2.93 5.52 -12.28
C ARG A 47 1.43 5.66 -12.13
N THR A 48 0.67 5.31 -13.19
CA THR A 48 -0.81 5.35 -13.18
C THR A 48 -1.40 4.42 -12.11
N LEU A 49 -0.91 3.17 -12.02
CA LEU A 49 -1.36 2.25 -10.98
C LEU A 49 -0.98 2.71 -9.58
N MET A 50 0.21 3.32 -9.43
CA MET A 50 0.61 3.90 -8.16
C MET A 50 -0.32 5.03 -7.73
N TYR A 51 -0.73 5.93 -8.65
CA TYR A 51 -1.74 6.96 -8.36
C TYR A 51 -3.06 6.36 -7.90
N LEU A 52 -3.60 5.38 -8.64
CA LEU A 52 -4.86 4.75 -8.31
C LEU A 52 -4.82 4.08 -6.93
N GLY A 53 -3.73 3.37 -6.64
CA GLY A 53 -3.47 2.77 -5.34
C GLY A 53 -3.39 3.82 -4.23
N SER A 54 -2.66 4.91 -4.44
CA SER A 54 -2.54 6.02 -3.50
C SER A 54 -3.89 6.64 -3.14
N VAL A 55 -4.75 6.91 -4.14
CA VAL A 55 -6.10 7.42 -3.89
C VAL A 55 -6.92 6.42 -3.08
N GLY A 56 -6.87 5.14 -3.46
CA GLY A 56 -7.55 4.06 -2.72
C GLY A 56 -7.08 3.96 -1.27
N TYR A 57 -5.79 4.14 -1.00
CA TYR A 57 -5.27 4.18 0.37
C TYR A 57 -5.75 5.37 1.18
N ILE A 58 -5.71 6.57 0.60
CA ILE A 58 -6.14 7.80 1.29
C ILE A 58 -7.62 7.69 1.66
N LEU A 59 -8.46 7.24 0.72
CA LEU A 59 -9.90 7.05 0.95
C LEU A 59 -10.17 5.95 1.98
N SER A 60 -9.50 4.81 1.88
CA SER A 60 -9.71 3.71 2.83
C SER A 60 -9.21 4.03 4.23
N LEU A 61 -7.97 4.49 4.39
CA LEU A 61 -7.39 4.83 5.69
C LEU A 61 -8.08 6.04 6.32
N GLY A 62 -8.37 7.08 5.53
CA GLY A 62 -9.14 8.24 5.98
C GLY A 62 -10.56 7.86 6.38
N GLY A 63 -11.20 6.97 5.61
CA GLY A 63 -12.51 6.41 5.95
C GLY A 63 -12.47 5.58 7.24
N ILE A 64 -11.44 4.75 7.45
CA ILE A 64 -11.28 3.98 8.70
C ILE A 64 -11.10 4.93 9.88
N ALA A 65 -10.27 5.96 9.73
CA ALA A 65 -10.08 6.97 10.76
C ALA A 65 -11.39 7.68 11.11
N TRP A 66 -12.15 8.10 10.10
CA TRP A 66 -13.47 8.71 10.27
C TRP A 66 -14.48 7.76 10.94
N ALA A 67 -14.51 6.49 10.53
CA ALA A 67 -15.40 5.48 11.09
C ALA A 67 -15.15 5.28 12.60
N PHE A 68 -13.88 5.22 13.02
CA PHE A 68 -13.54 5.14 14.43
C PHE A 68 -13.86 6.44 15.19
N ALA A 69 -13.60 7.61 14.61
CA ALA A 69 -13.88 8.90 15.24
C ALA A 69 -15.38 9.17 15.45
N THR A 70 -16.24 8.60 14.61
CA THR A 70 -17.70 8.83 14.62
C THR A 70 -18.51 7.63 15.14
N GLY A 71 -17.86 6.51 15.45
CA GLY A 71 -18.52 5.29 15.93
C GLY A 71 -19.18 4.41 14.86
N HIS A 72 -18.97 4.68 13.55
CA HIS A 72 -19.48 3.87 12.43
C HIS A 72 -18.59 2.67 12.13
N THR A 73 -18.28 1.86 13.16
CA THR A 73 -17.29 0.78 13.05
C THR A 73 -17.73 -0.37 12.13
N ASP A 74 -19.02 -0.45 11.79
CA ASP A 74 -19.60 -1.36 10.80
C ASP A 74 -18.99 -1.19 9.40
N GLN A 75 -18.54 0.02 9.06
CA GLN A 75 -17.94 0.33 7.75
C GLN A 75 -16.48 -0.13 7.63
N VAL A 76 -15.80 -0.40 8.74
CA VAL A 76 -14.36 -0.70 8.79
C VAL A 76 -14.01 -1.92 7.93
N LEU A 77 -14.87 -2.93 7.88
CA LEU A 77 -14.64 -4.13 7.07
C LEU A 77 -14.54 -3.79 5.57
N GLY A 78 -15.52 -3.05 5.05
CA GLY A 78 -15.53 -2.65 3.64
C GLY A 78 -14.34 -1.74 3.29
N LEU A 79 -13.98 -0.84 4.19
CA LEU A 79 -12.83 0.04 4.02
C LEU A 79 -11.49 -0.72 4.08
N VAL A 80 -11.39 -1.76 4.91
CA VAL A 80 -10.23 -2.67 4.90
C VAL A 80 -10.15 -3.40 3.56
N PHE A 81 -11.25 -3.90 3.00
CA PHE A 81 -11.22 -4.51 1.67
C PHE A 81 -10.82 -3.51 0.57
N LEU A 82 -11.29 -2.27 0.64
CA LEU A 82 -10.84 -1.21 -0.26
C LEU A 82 -9.33 -0.96 -0.13
N PHE A 83 -8.81 -0.91 1.10
CA PHE A 83 -7.37 -0.79 1.34
C PHE A 83 -6.59 -1.94 0.70
N ILE A 84 -7.06 -3.18 0.85
CA ILE A 84 -6.41 -4.37 0.30
C ILE A 84 -6.45 -4.38 -1.23
N ALA A 85 -7.59 -4.01 -1.83
CA ALA A 85 -7.71 -3.89 -3.28
C ALA A 85 -6.76 -2.81 -3.84
N ALA A 86 -6.70 -1.65 -3.19
CA ALA A 86 -5.79 -0.56 -3.54
C ALA A 86 -4.32 -0.96 -3.39
N HIS A 87 -3.99 -1.68 -2.31
CA HIS A 87 -2.66 -2.25 -2.10
C HIS A 87 -2.29 -3.20 -3.23
N ALA A 88 -3.14 -4.17 -3.54
CA ALA A 88 -2.86 -5.22 -4.50
C ALA A 88 -2.67 -4.69 -5.94
N ILE A 89 -3.48 -3.72 -6.38
CA ILE A 89 -3.31 -3.08 -7.71
C ILE A 89 -2.11 -2.13 -7.73
N GLY A 90 -1.97 -1.31 -6.68
CA GLY A 90 -0.97 -0.26 -6.62
C GLY A 90 0.37 -0.78 -6.11
N GLN A 91 0.67 -0.48 -4.85
CA GLN A 91 1.99 -0.76 -4.27
C GLN A 91 2.38 -2.24 -4.29
N GLY A 92 1.46 -3.14 -3.95
CA GLY A 92 1.73 -4.59 -3.88
C GLY A 92 2.30 -5.16 -5.19
N ALA A 93 1.85 -4.67 -6.34
CA ALA A 93 2.39 -5.06 -7.65
C ALA A 93 3.51 -4.12 -8.12
N VAL A 94 3.31 -2.81 -8.03
CA VAL A 94 4.14 -1.83 -8.74
C VAL A 94 5.53 -1.67 -8.12
N ILE A 95 5.68 -1.70 -6.79
CA ILE A 95 6.98 -1.33 -6.18
C ILE A 95 8.08 -2.30 -6.63
N TRP A 96 7.78 -3.60 -6.68
CA TRP A 96 8.76 -4.64 -7.03
C TRP A 96 9.18 -4.57 -8.49
N VAL A 97 8.22 -4.35 -9.39
CA VAL A 97 8.48 -4.16 -10.83
C VAL A 97 9.28 -2.88 -11.04
N PHE A 98 8.81 -1.76 -10.47
CA PHE A 98 9.46 -0.46 -10.59
C PHE A 98 10.89 -0.49 -10.06
N LEU A 99 11.16 -1.14 -8.92
CA LEU A 99 12.50 -1.24 -8.35
C LEU A 99 13.47 -1.97 -9.28
N SER A 100 13.00 -3.02 -9.96
CA SER A 100 13.82 -3.77 -10.93
C SER A 100 14.07 -3.01 -12.25
N GLU A 101 13.15 -2.13 -12.61
CA GLU A 101 13.23 -1.31 -13.83
C GLU A 101 14.07 -0.05 -13.60
N LEU A 102 13.96 0.58 -12.43
CA LEU A 102 14.53 1.91 -12.16
C LEU A 102 16.05 1.99 -12.33
N PHE A 103 16.77 0.90 -12.01
CA PHE A 103 18.23 0.91 -11.99
C PHE A 103 18.84 0.43 -13.31
N PRO A 104 19.88 1.12 -13.82
CA PRO A 104 20.67 0.65 -14.95
C PRO A 104 21.27 -0.74 -14.69
N ASN A 105 21.49 -1.53 -15.76
CA ASN A 105 22.04 -2.90 -15.68
C ASN A 105 23.26 -3.00 -14.76
N ALA A 106 24.20 -2.04 -14.84
CA ALA A 106 25.46 -2.05 -14.07
C ALA A 106 25.28 -2.02 -12.55
N VAL A 107 24.21 -1.39 -12.04
CA VAL A 107 23.97 -1.23 -10.60
C VAL A 107 22.64 -1.82 -10.14
N ARG A 108 21.90 -2.50 -11.02
CA ARG A 108 20.55 -3.02 -10.73
C ARG A 108 20.51 -3.90 -9.50
N ALA A 109 21.43 -4.86 -9.41
CA ALA A 109 21.45 -5.80 -8.30
C ALA A 109 21.66 -5.07 -6.95
N ALA A 110 22.61 -4.13 -6.90
CA ALA A 110 22.90 -3.34 -5.70
C ALA A 110 21.75 -2.39 -5.34
N GLY A 111 21.23 -1.64 -6.31
CA GLY A 111 20.12 -0.70 -6.10
C GLY A 111 18.84 -1.41 -5.66
N THR A 112 18.49 -2.53 -6.30
CA THR A 112 17.34 -3.35 -5.92
C THR A 112 17.52 -3.91 -4.51
N SER A 113 18.70 -4.45 -4.19
CA SER A 113 18.97 -4.99 -2.85
C SER A 113 18.87 -3.93 -1.76
N PHE A 114 19.38 -2.71 -2.01
CA PHE A 114 19.28 -1.59 -1.07
C PHE A 114 17.83 -1.13 -0.87
N GLY A 115 17.04 -1.06 -1.95
CA GLY A 115 15.61 -0.77 -1.87
C GLY A 115 14.84 -1.83 -1.07
N CYS A 116 15.11 -3.12 -1.33
CA CYS A 116 14.55 -4.23 -0.56
C CYS A 116 14.92 -4.15 0.93
N LEU A 117 16.20 -3.90 1.24
CA LEU A 117 16.67 -3.76 2.61
C LEU A 117 15.92 -2.64 3.33
N THR A 118 15.83 -1.47 2.69
CA THR A 118 15.10 -0.32 3.25
C THR A 118 13.64 -0.68 3.50
N HIS A 119 12.97 -1.29 2.54
CA HIS A 119 11.59 -1.75 2.68
C HIS A 119 11.41 -2.68 3.89
N TRP A 120 12.24 -3.73 4.01
CA TRP A 120 12.10 -4.71 5.07
C TRP A 120 12.48 -4.19 6.46
N VAL A 121 13.46 -3.30 6.56
CA VAL A 121 13.82 -2.64 7.84
C VAL A 121 12.65 -1.80 8.35
N PHE A 122 12.05 -0.96 7.50
CA PHE A 122 10.89 -0.16 7.90
C PHE A 122 9.64 -1.02 8.14
N ALA A 123 9.43 -2.07 7.36
CA ALA A 123 8.34 -3.02 7.59
C ALA A 123 8.46 -3.69 8.97
N ALA A 124 9.67 -4.15 9.34
CA ALA A 124 9.95 -4.73 10.65
C ALA A 124 9.74 -3.71 11.77
N ALA A 125 10.24 -2.48 11.61
CA ALA A 125 10.05 -1.41 12.59
C ALA A 125 8.56 -1.11 12.83
N VAL A 126 7.77 -0.95 11.77
CA VAL A 126 6.32 -0.72 11.88
C VAL A 126 5.62 -1.92 12.52
N ALA A 127 5.95 -3.15 12.11
CA ALA A 127 5.35 -4.35 12.69
C ALA A 127 5.65 -4.51 14.19
N GLN A 128 6.85 -4.12 14.63
CA GLN A 128 7.25 -4.18 16.04
C GLN A 128 6.57 -3.09 16.88
N VAL A 129 6.40 -1.89 16.33
CA VAL A 129 5.91 -0.71 17.05
C VAL A 129 4.38 -0.63 17.02
N PHE A 130 3.73 -1.12 15.97
CA PHE A 130 2.27 -1.03 15.80
C PHE A 130 1.46 -1.60 16.98
N PRO A 131 1.78 -2.76 17.58
CA PRO A 131 1.03 -3.29 18.73
C PRO A 131 1.00 -2.33 19.93
N PHE A 132 2.11 -1.63 20.19
CA PHE A 132 2.18 -0.63 21.26
C PHE A 132 1.20 0.52 21.00
N PHE A 133 1.21 1.07 19.78
CA PHE A 133 0.29 2.14 19.40
C PHE A 133 -1.17 1.66 19.40
N ALA A 134 -1.45 0.46 18.88
CA ALA A 134 -2.79 -0.12 18.87
C ALA A 134 -3.37 -0.36 20.29
N ALA A 135 -2.51 -0.42 21.31
CA ALA A 135 -2.93 -0.56 22.71
C ALA A 135 -3.05 0.78 23.46
N THR A 136 -2.38 1.84 22.99
CA THR A 136 -2.21 3.10 23.74
C THR A 136 -2.75 4.34 23.04
N VAL A 137 -2.96 4.26 21.73
CA VAL A 137 -3.40 5.36 20.87
C VAL A 137 -4.73 5.03 20.24
N ALA A 138 -5.63 6.01 20.22
CA ALA A 138 -6.94 5.88 19.61
C ALA A 138 -6.82 5.55 18.12
N ALA A 139 -7.70 4.66 17.63
CA ALA A 139 -7.61 4.08 16.30
C ALA A 139 -7.65 5.15 15.20
N GLU A 140 -8.51 6.15 15.35
CA GLU A 140 -8.66 7.27 14.45
C GLU A 140 -7.35 8.04 14.23
N ASN A 141 -6.53 8.20 15.28
CA ASN A 141 -5.24 8.87 15.18
C ASN A 141 -4.21 8.01 14.44
N ILE A 142 -4.21 6.70 14.66
CA ILE A 142 -3.32 5.75 13.98
C ILE A 142 -3.62 5.74 12.48
N PHE A 143 -4.88 5.52 12.11
CA PHE A 143 -5.28 5.45 10.70
C PHE A 143 -5.21 6.82 10.01
N GLY A 144 -5.51 7.92 10.72
CA GLY A 144 -5.35 9.28 10.23
C GLY A 144 -3.89 9.62 9.93
N PHE A 145 -2.95 9.20 10.79
CA PHE A 145 -1.51 9.33 10.53
C PHE A 145 -1.10 8.60 9.24
N PHE A 146 -1.50 7.33 9.08
CA PHE A 146 -1.17 6.58 7.86
C PHE A 146 -1.82 7.19 6.62
N ALA A 147 -3.06 7.69 6.71
CA ALA A 147 -3.72 8.39 5.61
C ALA A 147 -2.93 9.64 5.19
N ALA A 148 -2.46 10.44 6.14
CA ALA A 148 -1.61 11.60 5.88
C ALA A 148 -0.27 11.21 5.21
N MET A 149 0.35 10.12 5.65
CA MET A 149 1.56 9.61 5.00
C MET A 149 1.31 9.16 3.56
N MET A 150 0.12 8.62 3.25
CA MET A 150 -0.25 8.26 1.89
C MET A 150 -0.48 9.49 0.99
N VAL A 151 -0.88 10.64 1.55
CA VAL A 151 -0.88 11.92 0.82
C VAL A 151 0.55 12.33 0.45
N LEU A 152 1.51 12.20 1.37
CA LEU A 152 2.92 12.50 1.06
C LEU A 152 3.48 11.55 -0.02
N GLN A 153 3.13 10.27 0.04
CA GLN A 153 3.51 9.30 -0.97
C GLN A 153 2.86 9.62 -2.33
N LEU A 154 1.59 10.06 -2.36
CA LEU A 154 0.94 10.52 -3.59
C LEU A 154 1.66 11.74 -4.19
N LEU A 155 2.08 12.70 -3.37
CA LEU A 155 2.86 13.85 -3.83
C LEU A 155 4.22 13.42 -4.42
N PHE A 156 4.88 12.41 -3.83
CA PHE A 156 6.09 11.81 -4.39
C PHE A 156 5.82 11.18 -5.76
N VAL A 157 4.74 10.41 -5.90
CA VAL A 157 4.35 9.81 -7.20
C VAL A 157 4.07 10.89 -8.24
N TRP A 158 3.46 12.00 -7.79
CA TRP A 158 3.16 13.11 -8.65
C TRP A 158 4.40 13.85 -9.15
N LYS A 159 5.35 14.14 -8.28
CA LYS A 159 6.50 14.99 -8.64
C LYS A 159 7.75 14.24 -9.06
N MET A 160 7.95 13.02 -8.57
CA MET A 160 9.26 12.37 -8.64
C MET A 160 9.25 11.00 -9.31
N MET A 161 8.12 10.29 -9.35
CA MET A 161 8.06 8.94 -9.92
C MET A 161 7.98 9.01 -11.46
N PRO A 162 9.00 8.56 -12.21
CA PRO A 162 8.92 8.44 -13.65
C PRO A 162 8.01 7.28 -14.07
N GLU A 163 7.48 7.35 -15.29
CA GLU A 163 6.87 6.19 -15.94
C GLU A 163 7.94 5.33 -16.61
N THR A 164 7.91 4.03 -16.34
CA THR A 164 8.86 3.01 -16.81
C THR A 164 8.27 2.11 -17.89
N LYS A 165 6.94 2.14 -18.08
CA LYS A 165 6.26 1.36 -19.12
C LYS A 165 6.86 1.61 -20.52
N GLY A 166 7.18 0.53 -21.21
CA GLY A 166 7.57 0.54 -22.63
C GLY A 166 8.94 1.13 -22.91
N LYS A 167 9.74 1.43 -21.89
CA LYS A 167 11.14 1.86 -22.03
C LYS A 167 12.05 0.65 -21.90
N SER A 168 13.02 0.52 -22.81
CA SER A 168 14.11 -0.42 -22.62
C SER A 168 15.01 0.04 -21.48
N LEU A 169 15.67 -0.91 -20.82
CA LEU A 169 16.57 -0.62 -19.69
C LEU A 169 17.75 0.28 -20.08
N GLU A 170 18.10 0.32 -21.38
CA GLU A 170 19.18 1.11 -21.95
C GLU A 170 18.80 2.58 -22.19
N GLU A 171 17.50 2.89 -22.29
CA GLU A 171 16.99 4.25 -22.53
C GLU A 171 16.79 5.09 -21.26
N MET A 172 16.89 4.45 -20.09
CA MET A 172 16.70 5.13 -18.80
C MET A 172 17.75 6.19 -18.42
N PRO A 173 19.03 6.15 -18.85
CA PRO A 173 20.04 7.13 -18.43
C PRO A 173 19.74 8.58 -18.83
N GLY A 174 18.85 8.81 -19.81
CA GLY A 174 18.57 10.14 -20.36
C GLY A 174 17.27 10.81 -19.89
N SER A 175 16.39 10.11 -19.17
CA SER A 175 15.02 10.63 -18.89
C SER A 175 14.75 11.05 -17.43
N LEU A 176 15.77 11.13 -16.59
CA LEU A 176 15.72 11.78 -15.27
C LEU A 176 15.73 13.33 -15.41
N VAL A 177 14.94 13.86 -16.35
CA VAL A 177 14.59 15.28 -16.33
C VAL A 177 13.38 15.39 -15.41
N LEU A 178 13.62 15.79 -14.16
CA LEU A 178 12.56 16.25 -13.26
C LEU A 178 11.91 17.47 -13.93
N HIS A 179 10.73 17.26 -14.54
CA HIS A 179 9.86 18.33 -15.01
C HIS A 179 9.02 18.88 -13.86
#